data_AF-A0A1G7HTT4-F1
#
_entry.id   AF-A0A1G7HTT4-F1
#
_cell.length_a   1.000
_cell.length_b   1.000
_cell.length_c   1.000
_cell.angle_alpha   90.00
_cell.angle_beta   90.00
_cell.angle_gamma   90.00
#
_symmetry.space_group_name_H-M   'P 1'
#
loop_
_entity.id
_entity.type
_entity.pdbx_description
1 polymer ?
#
loop_
_entity_poly.entity_id
_entity_poly.type
_entity_poly.pdbx_seq_one_letter_code
_entity_poly.pdbx_strand_id
1 'polypeptide(L)'
;MNPLTVTDAMGAKTLTCAQAQAYHAARHGPGVTLAWRFFEVAWQALGLTDPARASLMVDLSVTPPGITDAVEFLTRAVSRNRLQVRPPQGCSCGSCESIVFGLTVGGARVQAKVRDGVVPAGFPEAQKRDEAGFVAGSDLEALWKRRAALDEVIATAAIDHLFEITVTPGDVGSPAQATGPTPALTDPVPVVVRDLAGEHPMTLVHALAFHDGDHFGGVVLAHKLLQMVGDGAALDRNTVTILTGLTPPGLMDTFELLVRGTSRHRVARLPAPPVAPASPFGVFAFRVLTSDRDVTLRLKDGLLPADFAEMGRLCLAGTATEDQAARFAAYKRDVAVAIVGLAPTDLLEPVTD
;
A
#
# COMPACT_ATOMS: atom_id res chain seq x y z
N MET A 1 -8.03 9.46 19.14
CA MET A 1 -8.62 9.26 17.80
C MET A 1 -9.37 7.93 17.79
N ASN A 2 -10.51 7.90 17.12
CA ASN A 2 -11.36 6.73 17.03
C ASN A 2 -10.75 5.70 16.08
N PRO A 3 -10.87 4.40 16.40
CA PRO A 3 -10.55 3.36 15.43
C PRO A 3 -11.52 3.44 14.25
N LEU A 4 -11.04 3.05 13.08
CA LEU A 4 -11.83 3.02 11.85
C LEU A 4 -11.93 1.57 11.37
N THR A 5 -13.14 1.16 11.00
CA THR A 5 -13.39 -0.19 10.46
C THR A 5 -13.55 -0.10 8.95
N VAL A 6 -12.91 -1.03 8.26
CA VAL A 6 -13.05 -1.27 6.82
C VAL A 6 -13.23 -2.77 6.61
N THR A 7 -13.88 -3.17 5.51
CA THR A 7 -14.05 -4.58 5.16
C THR A 7 -13.27 -4.91 3.90
N ASP A 8 -12.74 -6.12 3.81
CA ASP A 8 -12.30 -6.69 2.55
C ASP A 8 -12.66 -8.17 2.46
N ALA A 9 -12.13 -8.87 1.45
CA ALA A 9 -12.39 -10.30 1.25
C ALA A 9 -12.03 -11.17 2.46
N MET A 10 -11.15 -10.70 3.33
CA MET A 10 -10.73 -11.40 4.55
C MET A 10 -11.57 -11.02 5.78
N GLY A 11 -12.56 -10.15 5.63
CA GLY A 11 -13.47 -9.70 6.68
C GLY A 11 -13.20 -8.26 7.14
N ALA A 12 -13.83 -7.90 8.26
CA ALA A 12 -13.70 -6.58 8.86
C ALA A 12 -12.34 -6.42 9.54
N LYS A 13 -11.74 -5.23 9.38
CA LYS A 13 -10.48 -4.82 9.99
C LYS A 13 -10.71 -3.51 10.74
N THR A 14 -10.58 -3.55 12.06
CA THR A 14 -10.53 -2.35 12.91
C THR A 14 -9.09 -1.87 13.00
N LEU A 15 -8.83 -0.70 12.43
CA LEU A 15 -7.51 -0.09 12.36
C LEU A 15 -7.44 1.15 13.25
N THR A 16 -6.23 1.50 13.67
CA THR A 16 -5.99 2.68 14.52
C THR A 16 -4.98 3.64 13.87
N CYS A 17 -5.07 4.92 14.23
CA CYS A 17 -4.10 5.91 13.79
C CYS A 17 -2.67 5.54 14.22
N ALA A 18 -2.49 4.90 15.38
CA ALA A 18 -1.19 4.45 15.87
C ALA A 18 -0.57 3.40 14.93
N GLN A 19 -1.37 2.48 14.39
CA GLN A 19 -0.91 1.51 13.39
C GLN A 19 -0.53 2.20 12.08
N ALA A 20 -1.28 3.20 11.64
CA ALA A 20 -0.92 4.00 10.46
C ALA A 20 0.38 4.80 10.67
N GLN A 21 0.59 5.34 11.88
CA GLN A 21 1.84 6.03 12.25
C GLN A 21 3.05 5.06 12.27
N ALA A 22 2.85 3.84 12.79
CA ALA A 22 3.85 2.79 12.74
C ALA A 22 4.19 2.38 11.29
N TYR A 23 3.16 2.18 10.45
CA TYR A 23 3.33 1.89 9.02
C TYR A 23 4.15 2.98 8.31
N HIS A 24 3.92 4.26 8.63
CA HIS A 24 4.65 5.39 8.07
C HIS A 24 6.11 5.52 8.58
N ALA A 25 6.42 4.96 9.75
CA ALA A 25 7.66 5.12 10.54
C ALA A 25 7.83 6.47 11.27
N ALA A 26 6.76 6.92 11.94
CA ALA A 26 6.70 7.89 13.06
C ALA A 26 7.34 9.29 12.92
N ARG A 27 8.30 9.54 12.02
CA ARG A 27 9.01 10.83 11.92
C ARG A 27 8.22 11.96 11.24
N HIS A 28 7.07 11.65 10.61
CA HIS A 28 6.15 12.63 10.01
C HIS A 28 4.68 12.37 10.37
N GLY A 29 4.40 12.24 11.67
CA GLY A 29 3.06 11.99 12.24
C GLY A 29 1.94 12.93 11.79
N PRO A 30 2.13 14.27 11.66
CA PRO A 30 1.01 15.19 11.41
C PRO A 30 0.19 14.87 10.17
N GLY A 31 0.84 14.44 9.08
CA GLY A 31 0.13 14.07 7.87
C GLY A 31 -0.73 12.81 8.03
N VAL A 32 -0.24 11.83 8.80
CA VAL A 32 -0.98 10.61 9.13
C VAL A 32 -2.21 10.95 9.97
N THR A 33 -2.00 11.73 11.04
CA THR A 33 -3.04 12.17 11.96
C THR A 33 -4.10 13.00 11.22
N LEU A 34 -3.69 13.92 10.35
CA LEU A 34 -4.61 14.74 9.55
C LEU A 34 -5.48 13.89 8.62
N ALA A 35 -4.87 12.93 7.91
CA ALA A 35 -5.61 12.00 7.06
C ALA A 35 -6.57 11.13 7.88
N TRP A 36 -6.16 10.69 9.08
CA TRP A 36 -7.02 9.92 9.98
C TRP A 36 -8.25 10.72 10.42
N ARG A 37 -8.04 11.98 10.84
CA ARG A 37 -9.14 12.91 11.19
C ARG A 37 -10.08 13.16 10.01
N PHE A 38 -9.54 13.22 8.78
CA PHE A 38 -10.37 13.28 7.57
C PHE A 38 -11.26 12.03 7.43
N PHE A 39 -10.72 10.82 7.59
CA PHE A 39 -11.53 9.62 7.46
C PHE A 39 -12.57 9.46 8.57
N GLU A 40 -12.28 9.87 9.80
CA GLU A 40 -13.27 9.92 10.88
C GLU A 40 -14.48 10.78 10.50
N VAL A 41 -14.24 12.00 10.00
CA VAL A 41 -15.34 12.87 9.57
C VAL A 41 -16.04 12.36 8.32
N ALA A 42 -15.30 11.78 7.38
CA ALA A 42 -15.89 11.23 6.16
C ALA A 42 -16.80 10.03 6.46
N TRP A 43 -16.41 9.15 7.38
CA TRP A 43 -17.26 8.05 7.86
C TRP A 43 -18.53 8.57 8.48
N GLN A 44 -18.40 9.52 9.41
CA GLN A 44 -19.56 10.10 10.09
C GLN A 44 -20.51 10.80 9.11
N ALA A 45 -19.97 11.61 8.20
CA ALA A 45 -20.75 12.39 7.25
C ALA A 45 -21.48 11.52 6.20
N LEU A 46 -20.92 10.35 5.86
CA LEU A 46 -21.52 9.39 4.93
C LEU A 46 -22.29 8.26 5.62
N GLY A 47 -22.32 8.23 6.97
CA GLY A 47 -22.96 7.16 7.73
C GLY A 47 -22.29 5.79 7.52
N LEU A 48 -20.98 5.76 7.32
CA LEU A 48 -20.21 4.53 7.07
C LEU A 48 -19.82 3.87 8.39
N THR A 49 -19.99 2.55 8.46
CA THR A 49 -19.58 1.73 9.60
C THR A 49 -18.32 0.92 9.26
N ASP A 50 -18.37 0.15 8.16
CA ASP A 50 -17.37 -0.84 7.77
C ASP A 50 -17.26 -0.98 6.23
N PRO A 51 -17.15 0.12 5.48
CA PRO A 51 -17.23 0.07 4.03
C PRO A 51 -16.10 -0.78 3.44
N ALA A 52 -16.42 -1.41 2.32
CA ALA A 52 -15.46 -2.24 1.63
C ALA A 52 -14.28 -1.38 1.14
N ARG A 53 -13.04 -1.78 1.46
CA ARG A 53 -11.85 -1.06 1.00
C ARG A 53 -11.92 -0.78 -0.49
N ALA A 54 -12.35 -1.77 -1.29
CA ALA A 54 -12.45 -1.71 -2.75
C ALA A 54 -13.45 -0.67 -3.30
N SER A 55 -14.42 -0.20 -2.51
CA SER A 55 -15.39 0.82 -2.95
C SER A 55 -14.92 2.25 -2.68
N LEU A 56 -13.83 2.42 -1.93
CA LEU A 56 -13.31 3.73 -1.55
C LEU A 56 -12.48 4.34 -2.69
N MET A 57 -12.94 5.47 -3.23
CA MET A 57 -12.17 6.30 -4.15
C MET A 57 -11.68 7.53 -3.38
N VAL A 58 -10.37 7.79 -3.41
CA VAL A 58 -9.77 8.90 -2.66
C VAL A 58 -9.24 9.94 -3.64
N ASP A 59 -9.48 11.21 -3.35
CA ASP A 59 -8.84 12.32 -4.05
C ASP A 59 -7.98 13.11 -3.06
N LEU A 60 -6.81 13.54 -3.50
CA LEU A 60 -5.95 14.45 -2.75
C LEU A 60 -5.49 15.62 -3.61
N SER A 61 -5.42 16.83 -3.05
CA SER A 61 -4.79 17.95 -3.75
C SER A 61 -3.26 17.89 -3.73
N VAL A 62 -2.70 17.21 -2.73
CA VAL A 62 -1.27 17.01 -2.52
C VAL A 62 -1.02 15.64 -1.91
N THR A 63 0.13 15.04 -2.18
CA THR A 63 0.47 13.67 -1.73
C THR A 63 1.70 13.64 -0.81
N PRO A 64 1.71 14.38 0.32
CA PRO A 64 2.83 14.31 1.24
C PRO A 64 2.92 12.90 1.86
N PRO A 65 4.14 12.43 2.19
CA PRO A 65 4.41 11.09 2.70
C PRO A 65 3.44 10.55 3.76
N GLY A 66 3.15 11.33 4.81
CA GLY A 66 2.29 10.88 5.91
C GLY A 66 0.82 10.73 5.51
N ILE A 67 0.31 11.63 4.66
CA ILE A 67 -1.07 11.54 4.15
C ILE A 67 -1.21 10.33 3.25
N THR A 68 -0.29 10.16 2.28
CA THR A 68 -0.31 9.05 1.34
C THR A 68 -0.23 7.70 2.05
N ASP A 69 0.67 7.56 3.04
CA ASP A 69 0.82 6.30 3.79
C ASP A 69 -0.43 5.99 4.63
N ALA A 70 -1.09 6.98 5.23
CA ALA A 70 -2.34 6.77 5.96
C ALA A 70 -3.50 6.37 5.03
N VAL A 71 -3.60 7.01 3.87
CA VAL A 71 -4.57 6.66 2.82
C VAL A 71 -4.34 5.23 2.33
N GLU A 72 -3.10 4.87 2.01
CA GLU A 72 -2.75 3.52 1.57
C GLU A 72 -3.04 2.48 2.66
N PHE A 73 -2.60 2.72 3.89
CA PHE A 73 -2.80 1.80 5.00
C PHE A 73 -4.28 1.52 5.28
N LEU A 74 -5.13 2.55 5.27
CA LEU A 74 -6.56 2.39 5.56
C LEU A 74 -7.32 1.81 4.36
N THR A 75 -7.07 2.31 3.14
CA THR A 75 -7.95 2.12 1.99
C THR A 75 -7.35 1.29 0.85
N ARG A 76 -6.02 1.18 0.81
CA ARG A 76 -5.24 0.62 -0.31
C ARG A 76 -5.54 1.27 -1.65
N ALA A 77 -5.85 2.56 -1.62
CA ALA A 77 -6.20 3.32 -2.82
C ALA A 77 -4.99 3.61 -3.71
N VAL A 78 -3.77 3.68 -3.18
CA VAL A 78 -2.58 3.97 -3.98
C VAL A 78 -2.20 2.74 -4.80
N SER A 79 -1.98 1.61 -4.12
CA SER A 79 -1.59 0.34 -4.76
C SER A 79 -2.66 -0.22 -5.70
N ARG A 80 -3.93 0.15 -5.49
CA ARG A 80 -5.07 -0.26 -6.34
C ARG A 80 -5.54 0.79 -7.33
N ASN A 81 -4.78 1.87 -7.55
CA ASN A 81 -5.10 2.90 -8.54
C ASN A 81 -6.49 3.55 -8.35
N ARG A 82 -6.86 3.78 -7.09
CA ARG A 82 -8.10 4.44 -6.65
C ARG A 82 -7.86 5.75 -5.91
N LEU A 83 -6.58 6.14 -5.76
CA LEU A 83 -6.17 7.49 -5.40
C LEU A 83 -6.01 8.32 -6.67
N GLN A 84 -6.65 9.49 -6.72
CA GLN A 84 -6.39 10.49 -7.75
C GLN A 84 -5.83 11.76 -7.12
N VAL A 85 -4.87 12.39 -7.81
CA VAL A 85 -4.34 13.69 -7.40
C VAL A 85 -5.05 14.76 -8.22
N ARG A 86 -5.83 15.61 -7.56
CA ARG A 86 -6.63 16.67 -8.19
C ARG A 86 -6.32 18.01 -7.55
N PRO A 87 -5.71 18.97 -8.28
CA PRO A 87 -5.46 20.28 -7.72
C PRO A 87 -6.78 20.95 -7.29
N PRO A 88 -6.75 21.85 -6.28
CA PRO A 88 -7.95 22.54 -5.81
C PRO A 88 -8.61 23.32 -6.95
N GLN A 89 -9.94 23.20 -7.11
CA GLN A 89 -10.67 24.00 -8.08
C GLN A 89 -10.60 25.49 -7.72
N GLY A 90 -10.37 26.35 -8.72
CA GLY A 90 -10.32 27.82 -8.55
C GLY A 90 -8.92 28.40 -8.32
N CYS A 91 -7.86 27.58 -8.35
CA CYS A 91 -6.49 28.04 -8.19
C CYS A 91 -5.80 28.33 -9.52
N SER A 92 -5.89 29.59 -9.94
CA SER A 92 -5.25 30.08 -11.17
C SER A 92 -3.76 30.41 -11.02
N CYS A 93 -3.23 30.48 -9.80
CA CYS A 93 -1.87 30.98 -9.53
C CYS A 93 -0.82 29.90 -9.22
N GLY A 94 -1.16 28.62 -9.24
CA GLY A 94 -0.20 27.52 -9.02
C GLY A 94 0.41 27.42 -7.60
N SER A 95 0.05 28.33 -6.67
CA SER A 95 0.60 28.41 -5.31
C SER A 95 -0.45 28.19 -4.22
N CYS A 96 -1.62 27.67 -4.56
CA CYS A 96 -2.63 27.36 -3.56
C CYS A 96 -2.25 26.09 -2.81
N GLU A 97 -1.55 26.25 -1.69
CA GLU A 97 -1.12 25.17 -0.80
C GLU A 97 -2.28 24.59 0.04
N SER A 98 -3.53 24.67 -0.45
CA SER A 98 -4.67 24.11 0.27
C SER A 98 -4.65 22.59 0.17
N ILE A 99 -4.58 21.93 1.32
CA ILE A 99 -4.71 20.48 1.44
C ILE A 99 -6.21 20.17 1.37
N VAL A 100 -6.62 19.44 0.34
CA VAL A 100 -8.00 19.04 0.12
C VAL A 100 -8.04 17.52 0.01
N PHE A 101 -8.89 16.93 0.83
CA PHE A 101 -9.21 15.51 0.81
C PHE A 101 -10.56 15.32 0.11
N GLY A 102 -10.69 14.22 -0.62
CA GLY A 102 -11.95 13.74 -1.17
C GLY A 102 -12.10 12.25 -0.91
N LEU A 103 -13.30 11.84 -0.54
CA LEU A 103 -13.70 10.44 -0.48
C LEU A 103 -15.00 10.28 -1.24
N THR A 104 -15.02 9.33 -2.18
CA THR A 104 -16.21 8.90 -2.88
C THR A 104 -16.48 7.42 -2.58
N VAL A 105 -17.73 7.11 -2.28
CA VAL A 105 -18.24 5.75 -2.05
C VAL A 105 -19.59 5.65 -2.75
N GLY A 106 -19.68 4.80 -3.77
CA GLY A 106 -20.86 4.76 -4.65
C GLY A 106 -21.12 6.12 -5.31
N GLY A 107 -22.34 6.62 -5.17
CA GLY A 107 -22.74 7.97 -5.60
C GLY A 107 -22.50 9.07 -4.56
N ALA A 108 -22.12 8.73 -3.33
CA ALA A 108 -21.90 9.71 -2.27
C ALA A 108 -20.47 10.23 -2.24
N ARG A 109 -20.28 11.46 -1.78
CA ARG A 109 -18.95 12.08 -1.69
C ARG A 109 -18.83 13.02 -0.50
N VAL A 110 -17.67 13.00 0.14
CA VAL A 110 -17.22 14.02 1.09
C VAL A 110 -15.97 14.68 0.56
N GLN A 111 -15.91 16.00 0.66
CA GLN A 111 -14.69 16.77 0.49
C GLN A 111 -14.40 17.55 1.77
N ALA A 112 -13.13 17.58 2.17
CA ALA A 112 -12.67 18.32 3.33
C ALA A 112 -11.44 19.14 2.94
N LYS A 113 -11.57 20.46 2.95
CA LYS A 113 -10.44 21.38 2.78
C LYS A 113 -9.89 21.71 4.17
N VAL A 114 -8.59 21.55 4.36
CA VAL A 114 -7.91 21.96 5.59
C VAL A 114 -7.99 23.47 5.71
N ARG A 115 -8.41 23.97 6.88
CA ARG A 115 -8.55 25.39 7.14
C ARG A 115 -7.20 26.09 7.22
N ASP A 116 -7.22 27.38 6.87
CA ASP A 116 -6.06 28.25 6.98
C ASP A 116 -5.58 28.30 8.44
N GLY A 117 -4.27 28.25 8.63
CA GLY A 117 -3.63 28.28 9.95
C GLY A 117 -3.54 26.93 10.67
N VAL A 118 -4.21 25.87 10.19
CA VAL A 118 -4.04 24.51 10.74
C VAL A 118 -2.61 24.03 10.49
N VAL A 119 -2.13 24.15 9.25
CA VAL A 119 -0.73 23.91 8.91
C VAL A 119 0.02 25.24 8.99
N PRO A 120 1.03 25.37 9.87
CA PRO A 120 1.80 26.60 10.00
C PRO A 120 2.50 26.97 8.69
N ALA A 121 2.55 28.27 8.37
CA ALA A 121 3.26 28.77 7.20
C ALA A 121 4.74 28.33 7.20
N GLY A 122 5.25 27.92 6.04
CA GLY A 122 6.63 27.44 5.88
C GLY A 122 6.89 26.03 6.41
N PHE A 123 5.90 25.37 7.03
CA PHE A 123 6.03 23.99 7.48
C PHE A 123 6.23 23.00 6.30
N PRO A 124 5.45 23.08 5.19
CA PRO A 124 5.67 22.20 4.05
C PRO A 124 7.06 22.35 3.42
N GLU A 125 7.58 23.56 3.33
CA GLU A 125 8.91 23.88 2.77
C GLU A 125 10.01 23.31 3.66
N ALA A 126 9.89 23.48 4.98
CA ALA A 126 10.82 22.90 5.94
C ALA A 126 10.82 21.38 5.88
N GLN A 127 9.65 20.76 5.70
CA GLN A 127 9.52 19.32 5.53
C GLN A 127 10.17 18.82 4.23
N LYS A 128 9.93 19.47 3.09
CA LYS A 128 10.59 19.12 1.81
C LYS A 128 12.11 19.21 1.91
N ARG A 129 12.64 20.22 2.62
CA ARG A 129 14.08 20.36 2.86
C ARG A 129 14.65 19.24 3.71
N ASP A 130 13.96 18.82 4.77
CA ASP A 130 14.35 17.68 5.59
C ASP A 130 14.35 16.38 4.79
N GLU A 131 13.28 16.13 4.02
CA GLU A 131 13.17 14.95 3.14
C GLU A 131 14.28 14.90 2.09
N ALA A 132 14.78 16.05 1.63
CA ALA A 132 15.91 16.16 0.73
C ALA A 132 17.29 16.14 1.43
N GLY A 133 17.33 15.97 2.76
CA GLY A 133 18.57 15.90 3.55
C GLY A 133 19.26 17.25 3.78
N PHE A 134 18.56 18.37 3.57
CA PHE A 134 19.10 19.74 3.72
C PHE A 134 18.90 20.35 5.11
N VAL A 135 18.46 19.55 6.09
CA VAL A 135 18.25 19.98 7.48
C VAL A 135 19.10 19.10 8.40
N ALA A 136 19.91 19.71 9.27
CA ALA A 136 20.83 18.99 10.15
C ALA A 136 20.95 19.68 11.52
N GLY A 137 21.45 18.95 12.52
CA GLY A 137 21.74 19.50 13.84
C GLY A 137 20.51 20.09 14.54
N SER A 138 20.67 21.28 15.12
CA SER A 138 19.62 21.97 15.89
C SER A 138 18.37 22.31 15.09
N ASP A 139 18.50 22.55 13.78
CA ASP A 139 17.36 22.87 12.91
C ASP A 139 16.45 21.65 12.72
N LEU A 140 17.03 20.45 12.73
CA LEU A 140 16.30 19.20 12.64
C LEU A 140 15.50 18.93 13.93
N GLU A 141 16.12 19.16 15.09
CA GLU A 141 15.44 19.04 16.39
C GLU A 141 14.28 20.04 16.51
N ALA A 142 14.50 21.29 16.09
CA ALA A 142 13.46 22.32 16.07
C ALA A 142 12.29 21.92 15.16
N LEU A 143 12.58 21.38 13.98
CA LEU A 143 11.55 20.86 13.07
C LEU A 143 10.77 19.70 13.70
N TRP A 144 11.44 18.79 14.40
CA TRP A 144 10.77 17.67 15.09
C TRP A 144 9.85 18.15 16.21
N LYS A 145 10.27 19.14 17.01
CA LYS A 145 9.39 19.76 18.03
C LYS A 145 8.16 20.38 17.39
N ARG A 146 8.32 21.08 16.26
CA ARG A 146 7.19 21.65 15.50
C ARG A 146 6.26 20.57 14.96
N ARG A 147 6.79 19.44 14.48
CA ARG A 147 6.00 18.29 14.04
C ARG A 147 5.17 17.71 15.17
N ALA A 148 5.79 17.44 16.32
CA ALA A 148 5.08 16.88 17.48
C ALA A 148 3.95 17.82 17.96
N ALA A 149 4.23 19.12 18.05
CA ALA A 149 3.21 20.11 18.43
C ALA A 149 2.05 20.18 17.42
N LEU A 150 2.35 20.14 16.12
CA LEU A 150 1.32 20.10 15.08
C LEU A 150 0.48 18.82 15.14
N ASP A 151 1.13 17.68 15.39
CA ASP A 151 0.45 16.38 15.53
C ASP A 151 -0.56 16.42 16.68
N GLU A 152 -0.14 16.93 17.84
CA GLU A 152 -0.99 17.10 19.01
C GLU A 152 -2.19 18.02 18.71
N VAL A 153 -1.94 19.19 18.10
CA VAL A 153 -3.01 20.12 17.70
C VAL A 153 -4.02 19.44 16.80
N ILE A 154 -3.58 18.71 15.76
CA ILE A 154 -4.48 18.02 14.83
C ILE A 154 -5.25 16.90 15.55
N ALA A 155 -4.59 16.15 16.42
CA ALA A 155 -5.19 15.04 17.14
C ALA A 155 -6.30 15.49 18.11
N THR A 156 -6.17 16.67 18.72
CA THR A 156 -7.10 17.15 19.76
C THR A 156 -8.10 18.21 19.28
N ALA A 157 -7.83 18.90 18.17
CA ALA A 157 -8.70 19.97 17.68
C ALA A 157 -10.09 19.45 17.27
N ALA A 158 -11.11 20.30 17.45
CA ALA A 158 -12.44 20.06 16.94
C ALA A 158 -12.42 19.98 15.40
N ILE A 159 -13.26 19.11 14.82
CA ILE A 159 -13.26 18.84 13.38
C ILE A 159 -13.58 20.10 12.56
N ASP A 160 -14.47 20.95 13.04
CA ASP A 160 -14.85 22.21 12.43
C ASP A 160 -13.73 23.28 12.46
N HIS A 161 -12.75 23.14 13.37
CA HIS A 161 -11.52 23.94 13.36
C HIS A 161 -10.47 23.40 12.37
N LEU A 162 -10.54 22.11 12.02
CA LEU A 162 -9.60 21.49 11.08
C LEU A 162 -10.05 21.63 9.62
N PHE A 163 -11.34 21.47 9.35
CA PHE A 163 -11.85 21.30 8.00
C PHE A 163 -13.03 22.21 7.65
N GLU A 164 -13.05 22.64 6.39
CA GLU A 164 -14.25 23.05 5.65
C GLU A 164 -14.79 21.82 4.90
N ILE A 165 -15.99 21.36 5.28
CA ILE A 165 -16.55 20.09 4.81
C ILE A 165 -17.73 20.34 3.87
N THR A 166 -17.70 19.67 2.72
CA THR A 166 -18.79 19.63 1.76
C THR A 166 -19.21 18.18 1.55
N VAL A 167 -20.50 17.90 1.67
CA VAL A 167 -21.08 16.57 1.44
C VAL A 167 -21.96 16.61 0.20
N THR A 168 -21.72 15.72 -0.74
CA THR A 168 -22.62 15.44 -1.85
C THR A 168 -23.34 14.12 -1.55
N PRO A 169 -24.68 14.15 -1.34
CA PRO A 169 -25.43 12.95 -1.03
C PRO A 169 -25.49 12.02 -2.24
N GLY A 170 -25.58 10.72 -1.97
CA GLY A 170 -25.76 9.67 -2.96
C GLY A 170 -25.87 8.31 -2.28
N ASP A 171 -26.14 7.26 -3.06
CA ASP A 171 -26.15 5.89 -2.54
C ASP A 171 -24.71 5.43 -2.27
N VAL A 172 -24.43 5.00 -1.04
CA VAL A 172 -23.11 4.47 -0.64
C VAL A 172 -22.91 3.02 -1.11
N GLY A 173 -23.94 2.38 -1.66
CA GLY A 173 -23.91 1.00 -2.13
C GLY A 173 -23.83 -0.01 -0.98
N SER A 174 -23.99 -1.29 -1.32
CA SER A 174 -23.85 -2.37 -0.34
C SER A 174 -22.37 -2.74 -0.11
N PRO A 175 -21.98 -3.16 1.10
CA PRO A 175 -20.64 -3.65 1.35
C PRO A 175 -20.33 -4.88 0.47
N ALA A 176 -19.08 -4.98 0.04
CA ALA A 176 -18.60 -6.16 -0.69
C ALA A 176 -18.67 -7.40 0.22
N GLN A 177 -19.13 -8.52 -0.35
CA GLN A 177 -19.16 -9.80 0.38
C GLN A 177 -17.76 -10.41 0.45
N ALA A 178 -17.45 -11.04 1.59
CA ALA A 178 -16.22 -11.80 1.77
C ALA A 178 -16.16 -12.98 0.80
N THR A 179 -15.03 -13.15 0.12
CA THR A 179 -14.83 -14.22 -0.86
C THR A 179 -14.06 -15.39 -0.24
N GLY A 180 -14.79 -16.23 0.50
CA GLY A 180 -14.31 -17.52 0.99
C GLY A 180 -13.22 -17.46 2.07
N PRO A 181 -12.86 -18.63 2.65
CA PRO A 181 -11.88 -18.69 3.73
C PRO A 181 -10.47 -18.38 3.22
N THR A 182 -9.73 -17.57 3.99
CA THR A 182 -8.29 -17.35 3.77
C THR A 182 -7.56 -18.66 4.05
N PRO A 183 -6.67 -19.13 3.14
CA PRO A 183 -5.84 -20.29 3.45
C PRO A 183 -4.93 -19.95 4.64
N ALA A 184 -4.80 -20.89 5.59
CA ALA A 184 -3.90 -20.76 6.73
C ALA A 184 -2.43 -20.93 6.28
N LEU A 185 -1.89 -19.92 5.60
CA LEU A 185 -0.52 -19.89 5.13
C LEU A 185 0.37 -19.27 6.21
N THR A 186 1.41 -19.98 6.62
CA THR A 186 2.40 -19.49 7.57
C THR A 186 3.79 -19.80 7.07
N ASP A 187 4.68 -18.84 7.24
CA ASP A 187 6.13 -19.00 7.09
C ASP A 187 6.76 -18.39 8.35
N PRO A 188 7.49 -19.18 9.15
CA PRO A 188 8.08 -18.68 10.38
C PRO A 188 9.24 -17.71 10.13
N VAL A 189 9.83 -17.70 8.94
CA VAL A 189 10.99 -16.84 8.64
C VAL A 189 10.49 -15.43 8.29
N PRO A 190 10.85 -14.37 9.05
CA PRO A 190 10.45 -13.02 8.70
C PRO A 190 11.35 -12.42 7.61
N VAL A 191 10.82 -11.43 6.89
CA VAL A 191 11.65 -10.43 6.21
C VAL A 191 11.92 -9.32 7.21
N VAL A 192 13.18 -9.01 7.50
CA VAL A 192 13.51 -7.86 8.35
C VAL A 192 13.56 -6.62 7.47
N VAL A 193 12.73 -5.62 7.77
CA VAL A 193 12.75 -4.33 7.07
C VAL A 193 13.20 -3.24 8.03
N ARG A 194 14.01 -2.30 7.55
CA ARG A 194 14.54 -1.18 8.33
C ARG A 194 14.01 0.14 7.80
N ASP A 195 13.68 1.03 8.71
CA ASP A 195 13.36 2.42 8.44
C ASP A 195 13.85 3.35 9.56
N LEU A 196 13.31 4.57 9.57
CA LEU A 196 13.66 5.62 10.52
C LEU A 196 13.22 5.34 11.97
N ALA A 197 12.28 4.41 12.17
CA ALA A 197 11.81 3.95 13.47
C ALA A 197 12.55 2.70 13.97
N GLY A 198 13.32 2.02 13.10
CA GLY A 198 14.17 0.88 13.46
C GLY A 198 13.99 -0.30 12.52
N GLU A 199 14.31 -1.49 13.02
CA GLU A 199 14.12 -2.76 12.33
C GLU A 199 12.81 -3.43 12.74
N HIS A 200 12.10 -3.98 11.76
CA HIS A 200 10.78 -4.56 11.92
C HIS A 200 10.75 -5.95 11.27
N PRO A 201 10.62 -7.04 12.04
CA PRO A 201 10.44 -8.37 11.48
C PRO A 201 9.02 -8.52 10.91
N MET A 202 8.91 -8.65 9.59
CA MET A 202 7.66 -8.77 8.85
C MET A 202 7.43 -10.22 8.39
N THR A 203 6.57 -10.93 9.12
CA THR A 203 6.13 -12.30 8.76
C THR A 203 5.12 -12.31 7.60
N LEU A 204 4.93 -13.49 6.99
CA LEU A 204 3.91 -13.70 5.96
C LEU A 204 2.48 -13.38 6.45
N VAL A 205 2.21 -13.59 7.74
CA VAL A 205 0.92 -13.25 8.36
C VAL A 205 0.61 -11.77 8.24
N HIS A 206 1.60 -10.88 8.39
CA HIS A 206 1.41 -9.44 8.19
C HIS A 206 1.06 -9.12 6.73
N ALA A 207 1.75 -9.74 5.78
CA ALA A 207 1.49 -9.54 4.35
C ALA A 207 0.08 -10.02 3.95
N LEU A 208 -0.34 -11.18 4.45
CA LEU A 208 -1.70 -11.70 4.28
C LEU A 208 -2.73 -10.77 4.91
N ALA A 209 -2.48 -10.26 6.13
CA ALA A 209 -3.40 -9.35 6.80
C ALA A 209 -3.55 -8.00 6.09
N PHE A 210 -2.52 -7.54 5.36
CA PHE A 210 -2.59 -6.31 4.56
C PHE A 210 -3.34 -6.53 3.23
N HIS A 211 -3.18 -7.70 2.62
CA HIS A 211 -3.84 -8.10 1.38
C HIS A 211 -5.37 -8.30 1.53
N ASP A 212 -6.12 -8.22 0.42
CA ASP A 212 -7.59 -8.30 0.34
C ASP A 212 -8.02 -9.56 -0.42
N GLY A 213 -7.59 -10.73 0.06
CA GLY A 213 -8.00 -12.03 -0.47
C GLY A 213 -7.62 -12.32 -1.93
N ASP A 214 -7.73 -13.59 -2.31
CA ASP A 214 -7.26 -14.14 -3.59
C ASP A 214 -5.75 -13.95 -3.81
N HIS A 215 -5.19 -14.34 -4.96
CA HIS A 215 -3.80 -14.08 -5.39
C HIS A 215 -2.69 -14.36 -4.35
N PHE A 216 -2.93 -15.28 -3.41
CA PHE A 216 -2.02 -15.57 -2.29
C PHE A 216 -0.64 -16.06 -2.76
N GLY A 217 -0.56 -16.69 -3.93
CA GLY A 217 0.73 -17.06 -4.54
C GLY A 217 1.62 -15.85 -4.79
N GLY A 218 1.04 -14.69 -5.16
CA GLY A 218 1.78 -13.45 -5.31
C GLY A 218 2.29 -12.89 -3.97
N VAL A 219 1.49 -13.03 -2.90
CA VAL A 219 1.89 -12.62 -1.54
C VAL A 219 3.08 -13.45 -1.07
N VAL A 220 2.97 -14.77 -1.16
CA VAL A 220 4.03 -15.69 -0.74
C VAL A 220 5.29 -15.48 -1.59
N LEU A 221 5.16 -15.36 -2.91
CA LEU A 221 6.30 -15.14 -3.81
C LEU A 221 7.05 -13.84 -3.49
N ALA A 222 6.34 -12.73 -3.30
CA ALA A 222 6.96 -11.45 -2.96
C ALA A 222 7.66 -11.49 -1.60
N HIS A 223 7.08 -12.19 -0.62
CA HIS A 223 7.68 -12.39 0.69
C HIS A 223 8.97 -13.22 0.60
N LYS A 224 8.94 -14.36 -0.11
CA LYS A 224 10.11 -15.20 -0.37
C LYS A 224 11.20 -14.48 -1.17
N LEU A 225 10.81 -13.66 -2.16
CA LEU A 225 11.74 -12.81 -2.91
C LEU A 225 12.53 -11.88 -1.97
N LEU A 226 11.83 -11.18 -1.08
CA LEU A 226 12.47 -10.26 -0.15
C LEU A 226 13.23 -10.98 0.97
N GLN A 227 12.86 -12.22 1.34
CA GLN A 227 13.69 -13.05 2.21
C GLN A 227 15.02 -13.39 1.53
N MET A 228 14.99 -13.82 0.25
CA MET A 228 16.19 -14.14 -0.51
C MET A 228 17.10 -12.92 -0.67
N VAL A 229 16.52 -11.77 -1.02
CA VAL A 229 17.28 -10.53 -1.19
C VAL A 229 17.74 -9.99 0.15
N GLY A 230 17.01 -10.18 1.25
CA GLY A 230 17.48 -9.81 2.58
C GLY A 230 18.66 -10.67 3.02
N ASP A 231 18.57 -11.99 2.80
CA ASP A 231 19.52 -13.00 3.27
C ASP A 231 19.81 -12.85 4.78
N GLY A 232 18.74 -12.71 5.56
CA GLY A 232 18.80 -12.46 7.00
C GLY A 232 19.19 -11.02 7.41
N ALA A 233 19.68 -10.19 6.49
CA ALA A 233 19.94 -8.78 6.75
C ALA A 233 18.67 -7.92 6.61
N ALA A 234 18.64 -6.81 7.35
CA ALA A 234 17.54 -5.86 7.27
C ALA A 234 17.56 -5.08 5.95
N LEU A 235 16.46 -5.16 5.20
CA LEU A 235 16.25 -4.39 3.98
C LEU A 235 15.82 -2.97 4.32
N ASP A 236 16.59 -1.96 3.91
CA ASP A 236 16.16 -0.57 4.06
C ASP A 236 15.02 -0.26 3.08
N ARG A 237 13.80 -0.19 3.61
CA ARG A 237 12.60 0.07 2.79
C ARG A 237 12.60 1.43 2.11
N ASN A 238 13.54 2.33 2.45
CA ASN A 238 13.67 3.63 1.79
C ASN A 238 14.60 3.61 0.57
N THR A 239 15.36 2.54 0.36
CA THR A 239 16.34 2.46 -0.73
C THR A 239 16.12 1.27 -1.66
N VAL A 240 15.39 0.24 -1.22
CA VAL A 240 15.09 -0.94 -2.05
C VAL A 240 14.25 -0.54 -3.26
N THR A 241 14.73 -0.86 -4.46
CA THR A 241 13.99 -0.70 -5.73
C THR A 241 13.77 -2.07 -6.36
N ILE A 242 12.57 -2.30 -6.90
CA ILE A 242 12.16 -3.55 -7.51
C ILE A 242 11.67 -3.27 -8.94
N LEU A 243 12.30 -3.91 -9.91
CA LEU A 243 11.77 -4.02 -11.26
C LEU A 243 11.12 -5.41 -11.40
N THR A 244 9.85 -5.45 -11.78
CA THR A 244 9.08 -6.71 -11.85
C THR A 244 8.53 -6.96 -13.25
N GLY A 245 8.61 -8.21 -13.71
CA GLY A 245 8.06 -8.66 -14.99
C GLY A 245 6.54 -8.89 -14.97
N LEU A 246 5.91 -8.76 -13.80
CA LEU A 246 4.46 -8.92 -13.59
C LEU A 246 3.97 -8.06 -12.41
N THR A 247 2.69 -7.71 -12.40
CA THR A 247 2.09 -6.86 -11.35
C THR A 247 0.76 -7.40 -10.80
N PRO A 248 0.66 -8.68 -10.39
CA PRO A 248 -0.56 -9.19 -9.78
C PRO A 248 -0.77 -8.56 -8.38
N PRO A 249 -2.03 -8.45 -7.91
CA PRO A 249 -2.32 -7.65 -6.73
C PRO A 249 -1.60 -8.09 -5.45
N GLY A 250 -1.56 -9.39 -5.15
CA GLY A 250 -0.89 -9.91 -3.94
C GLY A 250 0.62 -9.64 -3.89
N LEU A 251 1.28 -9.57 -5.05
CA LEU A 251 2.69 -9.21 -5.16
C LEU A 251 2.89 -7.71 -4.86
N MET A 252 2.06 -6.86 -5.46
CA MET A 252 2.12 -5.41 -5.28
C MET A 252 1.81 -5.00 -3.84
N ASP A 253 0.81 -5.61 -3.20
CA ASP A 253 0.46 -5.33 -1.81
C ASP A 253 1.58 -5.72 -0.84
N THR A 254 2.29 -6.82 -1.12
CA THR A 254 3.43 -7.25 -0.30
C THR A 254 4.62 -6.30 -0.46
N PHE A 255 4.91 -5.86 -1.68
CA PHE A 255 5.92 -4.82 -1.91
C PHE A 255 5.53 -3.48 -1.28
N GLU A 256 4.25 -3.13 -1.28
CA GLU A 256 3.77 -1.93 -0.62
C GLU A 256 3.92 -2.01 0.90
N LEU A 257 3.53 -3.13 1.51
CA LEU A 257 3.66 -3.30 2.96
C LEU A 257 5.13 -3.30 3.41
N LEU A 258 5.96 -4.14 2.77
CA LEU A 258 7.33 -4.37 3.23
C LEU A 258 8.26 -3.22 2.85
N VAL A 259 8.16 -2.72 1.61
CA VAL A 259 9.13 -1.75 1.07
C VAL A 259 8.53 -0.42 0.58
N ARG A 260 7.22 -0.18 0.79
CA ARG A 260 6.50 1.00 0.27
C ARG A 260 6.72 1.20 -1.23
N GLY A 261 6.72 0.07 -1.94
CA GLY A 261 7.14 0.00 -3.33
C GLY A 261 6.33 0.88 -4.27
N THR A 262 5.01 0.95 -4.08
CA THR A 262 4.11 1.68 -4.99
C THR A 262 3.98 3.13 -4.57
N SER A 263 3.67 3.40 -3.30
CA SER A 263 3.50 4.77 -2.78
C SER A 263 4.77 5.62 -2.87
N ARG A 264 5.95 4.99 -3.03
CA ARG A 264 7.26 5.66 -3.18
C ARG A 264 7.88 5.49 -4.55
N HIS A 265 7.13 4.96 -5.52
CA HIS A 265 7.61 4.76 -6.90
C HIS A 265 8.92 3.94 -6.99
N ARG A 266 9.09 2.98 -6.08
CA ARG A 266 10.24 2.06 -6.04
C ARG A 266 9.96 0.71 -6.69
N VAL A 267 8.72 0.45 -7.09
CA VAL A 267 8.36 -0.68 -7.95
C VAL A 267 8.06 -0.17 -9.35
N ALA A 268 8.69 -0.75 -10.36
CA ALA A 268 8.43 -0.45 -11.75
C ALA A 268 8.45 -1.71 -12.62
N ARG A 269 8.03 -1.58 -13.89
CA ARG A 269 8.09 -2.68 -14.85
C ARG A 269 9.53 -2.99 -15.24
N LEU A 270 9.89 -4.27 -15.25
CA LEU A 270 11.15 -4.76 -15.81
C LEU A 270 11.11 -4.65 -17.35
N PRO A 271 11.93 -3.80 -18.01
CA PRO A 271 11.76 -3.50 -19.44
C PRO A 271 12.04 -4.70 -20.36
N ALA A 272 13.12 -5.42 -20.09
CA ALA A 272 13.57 -6.60 -20.84
C ALA A 272 13.75 -7.77 -19.86
N PRO A 273 12.66 -8.42 -19.43
CA PRO A 273 12.76 -9.51 -18.48
C PRO A 273 13.49 -10.70 -19.12
N PRO A 274 14.33 -11.42 -18.35
CA PRO A 274 14.94 -12.66 -18.80
C PRO A 274 13.88 -13.74 -19.07
N VAL A 275 14.29 -14.83 -19.73
CA VAL A 275 13.43 -16.00 -19.92
C VAL A 275 13.04 -16.56 -18.55
N ALA A 276 11.75 -16.59 -18.26
CA ALA A 276 11.18 -17.03 -16.99
C ALA A 276 9.78 -17.61 -17.22
N PRO A 277 9.24 -18.38 -16.26
CA PRO A 277 7.87 -18.88 -16.31
C PRO A 277 6.85 -17.77 -16.59
N ALA A 278 5.89 -18.06 -17.45
CA ALA A 278 4.86 -17.12 -17.85
C ALA A 278 3.76 -16.99 -16.78
N SER A 279 3.17 -15.81 -16.72
CA SER A 279 2.03 -15.44 -15.89
C SER A 279 0.95 -14.82 -16.77
N PRO A 280 -0.34 -14.89 -16.40
CA PRO A 280 -1.37 -14.08 -17.05
C PRO A 280 -1.08 -12.57 -17.01
N PHE A 281 -0.22 -12.14 -16.08
CA PHE A 281 0.15 -10.74 -15.84
C PHE A 281 1.55 -10.37 -16.36
N GLY A 282 2.23 -11.26 -17.09
CA GLY A 282 3.60 -11.03 -17.57
C GLY A 282 4.51 -12.25 -17.36
N VAL A 283 5.70 -12.05 -16.79
CA VAL A 283 6.67 -13.14 -16.54
C VAL A 283 7.23 -13.05 -15.13
N PHE A 284 7.47 -14.20 -14.51
CA PHE A 284 7.99 -14.30 -13.13
C PHE A 284 9.50 -14.02 -13.05
N ALA A 285 9.87 -12.79 -13.38
CA ALA A 285 11.23 -12.27 -13.29
C ALA A 285 11.26 -10.95 -12.53
N PHE A 286 12.33 -10.74 -11.77
CA PHE A 286 12.51 -9.60 -10.87
C PHE A 286 13.95 -9.13 -10.94
N ARG A 287 14.17 -7.82 -10.85
CA ARG A 287 15.47 -7.25 -10.52
C ARG A 287 15.31 -6.41 -9.26
N VAL A 288 16.10 -6.71 -8.24
CA VAL A 288 16.03 -6.02 -6.96
C VAL A 288 17.35 -5.31 -6.71
N LEU A 289 17.26 -4.00 -6.50
CA LEU A 289 18.39 -3.14 -6.21
C LEU A 289 18.31 -2.71 -4.75
N THR A 290 19.36 -2.98 -4.01
CA THR A 290 19.62 -2.44 -2.67
C THR A 290 20.83 -1.51 -2.72
N SER A 291 21.28 -0.99 -1.58
CA SER A 291 22.49 -0.16 -1.51
C SER A 291 23.77 -0.91 -1.93
N ASP A 292 23.77 -2.23 -1.80
CA ASP A 292 24.93 -3.11 -1.88
C ASP A 292 24.76 -4.26 -2.88
N ARG A 293 23.55 -4.51 -3.37
CA ARG A 293 23.23 -5.61 -4.28
C ARG A 293 22.37 -5.14 -5.45
N ASP A 294 22.62 -5.75 -6.59
CA ASP A 294 21.78 -5.66 -7.78
C ASP A 294 21.64 -7.09 -8.32
N VAL A 295 20.48 -7.69 -8.09
CA VAL A 295 20.26 -9.10 -8.40
C VAL A 295 19.04 -9.24 -9.31
N THR A 296 19.22 -9.98 -10.39
CA THR A 296 18.12 -10.43 -11.24
C THR A 296 17.78 -11.86 -10.89
N LEU A 297 16.52 -12.10 -10.52
CA LEU A 297 15.98 -13.37 -10.08
C LEU A 297 14.83 -13.78 -11.00
N ARG A 298 14.66 -15.08 -11.22
CA ARG A 298 13.48 -15.64 -11.86
C ARG A 298 12.89 -16.77 -11.03
N LEU A 299 11.61 -17.04 -11.22
CA LEU A 299 10.98 -18.26 -10.72
C LEU A 299 11.58 -19.47 -11.42
N LYS A 300 11.88 -20.53 -10.67
CA LYS A 300 12.34 -21.80 -11.24
C LYS A 300 11.25 -22.47 -12.08
N ASP A 301 11.66 -23.20 -13.10
CA ASP A 301 10.76 -23.96 -13.96
C ASP A 301 10.09 -25.12 -13.18
N GLY A 302 8.91 -25.55 -13.65
CA GLY A 302 8.18 -26.70 -13.07
C GLY A 302 7.36 -26.40 -11.82
N LEU A 303 7.38 -25.17 -11.30
CA LEU A 303 6.62 -24.76 -10.11
C LEU A 303 5.17 -24.35 -10.39
N LEU A 304 4.83 -24.14 -11.66
CA LEU A 304 3.49 -23.76 -12.10
C LEU A 304 2.87 -24.88 -12.94
N PRO A 305 1.54 -25.06 -12.88
CA PRO A 305 0.84 -25.88 -13.86
C PRO A 305 1.19 -25.45 -15.29
N ALA A 306 1.36 -26.41 -16.20
CA ALA A 306 1.82 -26.13 -17.57
C ALA A 306 0.92 -25.14 -18.33
N ASP A 307 -0.39 -25.15 -18.06
CA ASP A 307 -1.37 -24.26 -18.67
C ASP A 307 -1.74 -23.05 -17.81
N PHE A 308 -1.03 -22.77 -16.71
CA PHE A 308 -1.35 -21.70 -15.75
C PHE A 308 -1.53 -20.33 -16.42
N ALA A 309 -0.58 -19.93 -17.26
CA ALA A 309 -0.59 -18.62 -17.92
C ALA A 309 -1.66 -18.52 -19.02
N GLU A 310 -1.93 -19.61 -19.74
CA GLU A 310 -2.98 -19.65 -20.76
C GLU A 310 -4.36 -19.60 -20.11
N MET A 311 -4.61 -20.45 -19.11
CA MET A 311 -5.86 -20.51 -18.37
C MET A 311 -6.21 -19.16 -17.74
N GLY A 312 -5.24 -18.52 -17.10
CA GLY A 312 -5.50 -17.21 -16.49
C GLY A 312 -5.76 -16.11 -17.53
N ARG A 313 -5.16 -16.17 -18.72
CA ARG A 313 -5.49 -15.24 -19.82
C ARG A 313 -6.92 -15.41 -20.32
N LEU A 314 -7.41 -16.66 -20.44
CA LEU A 314 -8.81 -16.92 -20.76
C LEU A 314 -9.77 -16.36 -19.70
N CYS A 315 -9.43 -16.55 -18.42
CA CYS A 315 -10.23 -16.02 -17.31
C CYS A 315 -10.26 -14.48 -17.32
N LEU A 316 -9.11 -13.84 -17.49
CA LEU A 316 -9.01 -12.37 -17.56
C LEU A 316 -9.73 -11.80 -18.79
N ALA A 317 -9.75 -12.53 -19.91
CA ALA A 317 -10.48 -12.14 -21.12
C ALA A 317 -12.00 -12.36 -21.01
N GLY A 318 -12.48 -13.02 -19.95
CA GLY A 318 -13.90 -13.36 -19.80
C GLY A 318 -14.40 -14.41 -20.78
N THR A 319 -13.48 -15.19 -21.38
CA THR A 319 -13.81 -16.23 -22.38
C THR A 319 -13.66 -17.64 -21.84
N ALA A 320 -13.26 -17.79 -20.58
CA ALA A 320 -13.19 -19.08 -19.89
C ALA A 320 -14.58 -19.67 -19.64
N THR A 321 -14.72 -20.98 -19.78
CA THR A 321 -15.88 -21.72 -19.28
C THR A 321 -15.92 -21.71 -17.74
N GLU A 322 -17.05 -22.08 -17.15
CA GLU A 322 -17.17 -22.19 -15.68
C GLU A 322 -16.14 -23.16 -15.09
N ASP A 323 -15.91 -24.31 -15.74
CA ASP A 323 -14.91 -25.29 -15.32
C ASP A 323 -13.47 -24.72 -15.41
N GLN A 324 -13.17 -23.96 -16.47
CA GLN A 324 -11.88 -23.30 -16.62
C GLN A 324 -11.66 -22.22 -15.54
N ALA A 325 -12.69 -21.42 -15.25
CA ALA A 325 -12.64 -20.42 -14.18
C ALA A 325 -12.46 -21.07 -12.80
N ALA A 326 -13.19 -22.16 -12.52
CA ALA A 326 -13.04 -22.93 -11.29
C ALA A 326 -11.63 -23.54 -11.16
N ARG A 327 -11.08 -24.08 -12.25
CA ARG A 327 -9.71 -24.62 -12.29
C ARG A 327 -8.67 -23.54 -12.05
N PHE A 328 -8.81 -22.37 -12.66
CA PHE A 328 -7.89 -21.25 -12.40
C PHE A 328 -7.99 -20.72 -10.97
N ALA A 329 -9.19 -20.68 -10.40
CA ALA A 329 -9.38 -20.35 -8.99
C ALA A 329 -8.67 -21.36 -8.06
N ALA A 330 -8.71 -22.65 -8.39
CA ALA A 330 -7.93 -23.67 -7.69
C ALA A 330 -6.42 -23.43 -7.83
N TYR A 331 -5.91 -23.18 -9.04
CA TYR A 331 -4.50 -22.90 -9.28
C TYR A 331 -3.94 -21.77 -8.40
N LYS A 332 -4.66 -20.65 -8.28
CA LYS A 332 -4.23 -19.51 -7.45
C LYS A 332 -4.05 -19.89 -5.98
N ARG A 333 -4.85 -20.84 -5.48
CA ARG A 333 -4.75 -21.37 -4.12
C ARG A 333 -3.64 -22.42 -4.00
N ASP A 334 -3.65 -23.39 -4.90
CA ASP A 334 -2.77 -24.56 -4.81
C ASP A 334 -1.30 -24.19 -5.00
N VAL A 335 -1.00 -23.25 -5.91
CA VAL A 335 0.35 -22.71 -6.08
C VAL A 335 0.82 -22.04 -4.79
N ALA A 336 -0.03 -21.25 -4.12
CA ALA A 336 0.32 -20.59 -2.87
C ALA A 336 0.67 -21.59 -1.76
N VAL A 337 -0.14 -22.64 -1.63
CA VAL A 337 0.08 -23.73 -0.67
C VAL A 337 1.34 -24.51 -0.99
N ALA A 338 1.62 -24.78 -2.27
CA ALA A 338 2.81 -25.51 -2.69
C ALA A 338 4.10 -24.75 -2.39
N ILE A 339 4.12 -23.42 -2.61
CA ILE A 339 5.36 -22.63 -2.49
C ILE A 339 5.65 -22.11 -1.09
N VAL A 340 4.67 -22.05 -0.18
CA VAL A 340 4.86 -21.44 1.15
C VAL A 340 5.92 -22.15 1.99
N GLY A 341 5.98 -23.48 1.89
CA GLY A 341 6.94 -24.30 2.63
C GLY A 341 8.34 -24.36 2.02
N LEU A 342 8.54 -23.83 0.81
CA LEU A 342 9.83 -23.87 0.13
C LEU A 342 10.80 -22.82 0.68
N ALA A 343 12.10 -23.13 0.70
CA ALA A 343 13.09 -22.10 0.92
C ALA A 343 13.10 -21.12 -0.26
N PRO A 344 13.49 -19.84 -0.08
CA PRO A 344 13.53 -18.91 -1.20
C PRO A 344 14.40 -19.37 -2.38
N THR A 345 15.51 -20.08 -2.10
CA THR A 345 16.41 -20.66 -3.11
C THR A 345 15.82 -21.86 -3.86
N ASP A 346 14.78 -22.50 -3.33
CA ASP A 346 14.04 -23.56 -4.03
C ASP A 346 12.96 -22.97 -4.96
N LEU A 347 12.60 -21.71 -4.75
CA LEU A 347 11.58 -20.98 -5.52
C LEU A 347 12.20 -20.13 -6.63
N LEU A 348 13.27 -19.41 -6.29
CA LEU A 348 13.90 -18.40 -7.12
C LEU A 348 15.36 -18.77 -7.40
N GLU A 349 15.83 -18.38 -8.58
CA GLU A 349 17.23 -18.53 -8.96
C GLU A 349 17.78 -17.23 -9.59
N PRO A 350 19.06 -16.90 -9.35
CA PRO A 350 19.74 -15.84 -10.06
C PRO A 350 19.80 -16.14 -11.56
N VAL A 351 19.60 -15.10 -12.35
CA VAL A 351 19.90 -15.14 -13.78
C VAL A 351 21.38 -14.79 -13.94
N THR A 352 22.18 -15.76 -14.35
CA THR A 352 23.56 -15.54 -14.76
C THR A 352 23.57 -15.17 -16.24
N ASP A 353 24.23 -14.06 -16.57
CA ASP A 353 24.50 -13.64 -17.96
C ASP A 353 25.39 -14.63 -18.71
#